data_AF-A0A9E1K0A5-F1
#
_entry.id   AF-A0A9E1K0A5-F1
#
_cell.length_a   1.000
_cell.length_b   1.000
_cell.length_c   1.000
_cell.angle_alpha   90.00
_cell.angle_beta   90.00
_cell.angle_gamma   90.00
#
_symmetry.space_group_name_H-M   'P 1'
#
loop_
_entity.id
_entity.type
_entity.pdbx_description
1 polymer ?
#
loop_
_entity_poly.entity_id
_entity_poly.type
_entity_poly.pdbx_seq_one_letter_code
_entity_poly.pdbx_strand_id
1 'polypeptide(L)'
;MKNNKSDNYTIVSVILAILCITIPIVIDPNKAQIFISITYQRTVDIFGSSYMILGILTLLFLIFLSASKYGKYKLGGDNSTPEFSNFSWSSMLFCSGIGGGILYWSGVEWAYYVKRPPFDIEPFSEGAYHLASAYGMFHWGFTGWALYCLPAIAIAIPFYHYNLGSLRLSSGLRTN
;
A
#
# COMPACT_ATOMS: atom_id res chain seq x y z
N MET A 1 22.62 -15.43 -8.54
CA MET A 1 22.18 -15.01 -7.18
C MET A 1 22.85 -15.92 -6.17
N LYS A 2 23.66 -15.40 -5.24
CA LYS A 2 24.29 -16.23 -4.20
C LYS A 2 23.19 -16.80 -3.29
N ASN A 3 23.10 -18.12 -3.19
CA ASN A 3 22.12 -18.81 -2.34
C ASN A 3 22.44 -18.52 -0.87
N ASN A 4 21.75 -17.54 -0.28
CA ASN A 4 21.99 -17.09 1.08
C ASN A 4 21.07 -17.86 2.04
N LYS A 5 21.61 -18.40 3.15
CA LYS A 5 20.83 -19.18 4.13
C LYS A 5 19.59 -18.42 4.64
N SER A 6 19.69 -17.09 4.78
CA SER A 6 18.55 -16.21 5.16
C SER A 6 17.36 -16.30 4.19
N ASP A 7 17.62 -16.54 2.90
CA ASP A 7 16.57 -16.55 1.88
C ASP A 7 15.80 -17.86 1.95
N ASN A 8 16.50 -18.97 2.26
CA ASN A 8 15.86 -20.26 2.49
C ASN A 8 14.93 -20.22 3.71
N TYR A 9 15.34 -19.61 4.83
CA TYR A 9 14.45 -19.44 5.99
C TYR A 9 13.21 -18.62 5.66
N THR A 10 13.38 -17.56 4.84
CA THR A 10 12.27 -16.71 4.40
C THR A 10 11.31 -17.47 3.49
N ILE A 11 11.82 -18.25 2.54
CA ILE A 11 11.00 -19.07 1.64
C ILE A 11 10.22 -20.11 2.43
N VAL A 12 10.89 -20.84 3.32
CA VAL A 12 10.25 -21.88 4.14
C VAL A 12 9.18 -21.28 5.04
N SER A 13 9.44 -20.13 5.68
CA SER A 13 8.43 -19.49 6.53
C SER A 13 7.21 -19.01 5.74
N VAL A 14 7.41 -18.47 4.53
CA VAL A 14 6.32 -18.06 3.64
C VAL A 14 5.50 -19.26 3.18
N ILE A 15 6.14 -20.36 2.78
CA ILE A 15 5.43 -21.59 2.38
C ILE A 15 4.61 -22.13 3.55
N LEU A 16 5.20 -22.20 4.75
CA LEU A 16 4.49 -22.66 5.94
C LEU A 16 3.30 -21.75 6.27
N ALA A 17 3.46 -20.43 6.19
CA ALA A 17 2.37 -19.49 6.42
C ALA A 17 1.22 -19.69 5.41
N ILE A 18 1.54 -19.86 4.13
CA ILE A 18 0.54 -20.13 3.07
C ILE A 18 -0.20 -21.44 3.35
N LEU A 19 0.52 -22.52 3.69
CA LEU A 19 -0.08 -23.81 4.01
C LEU A 19 -0.98 -23.73 5.26
N CYS A 20 -0.53 -23.06 6.30
CA CYS A 20 -1.30 -22.85 7.53
C CYS A 20 -2.61 -22.08 7.29
N ILE A 21 -2.66 -21.17 6.32
CA ILE A 21 -3.87 -20.43 5.96
C ILE A 21 -4.76 -21.25 5.03
N THR A 22 -4.18 -21.90 4.02
CA THR A 22 -4.93 -22.56 2.95
C THR A 22 -5.53 -23.90 3.36
N ILE A 23 -4.82 -24.71 4.16
CA ILE A 23 -5.31 -26.04 4.57
C ILE A 23 -6.63 -25.95 5.36
N PRO A 24 -6.79 -25.09 6.39
CA PRO A 24 -8.07 -24.96 7.09
C PRO A 24 -9.22 -24.49 6.19
N ILE A 25 -8.94 -23.62 5.21
CA ILE A 25 -9.94 -23.11 4.25
C ILE A 25 -10.45 -24.26 3.37
N VAL A 26 -9.56 -25.16 2.93
CA VAL A 26 -9.94 -26.31 2.09
C VAL A 26 -10.74 -27.36 2.87
N ILE A 27 -10.42 -27.57 4.15
CA ILE A 27 -11.08 -28.59 4.98
C ILE A 27 -12.50 -28.17 5.38
N ASP A 28 -12.70 -26.93 5.82
CA ASP A 28 -14.02 -26.44 6.26
C ASP A 28 -14.19 -24.95 5.87
N PRO A 29 -14.66 -24.70 4.63
CA PRO A 29 -14.82 -23.33 4.13
C PRO A 29 -15.78 -22.49 4.98
N ASN A 30 -16.82 -23.10 5.54
CA ASN A 30 -17.84 -22.40 6.32
C ASN A 30 -17.27 -21.89 7.65
N LYS A 31 -16.57 -22.75 8.39
CA LYS A 31 -15.90 -22.33 9.63
C LYS A 31 -14.81 -21.31 9.35
N ALA A 32 -14.05 -21.49 8.26
CA ALA A 32 -13.03 -20.53 7.85
C ALA A 32 -13.63 -19.14 7.55
N GLN A 33 -14.76 -19.06 6.82
CA GLN A 33 -15.44 -17.80 6.54
C GLN A 33 -15.88 -17.07 7.82
N ILE A 34 -16.48 -17.80 8.78
CA ILE A 34 -16.90 -17.22 10.07
C ILE A 34 -15.68 -16.68 10.82
N PHE A 35 -14.62 -17.48 10.92
CA PHE A 35 -13.39 -17.09 11.60
C PHE A 35 -12.73 -15.86 10.97
N ILE A 36 -12.62 -15.83 9.63
CA ILE A 36 -12.09 -14.70 8.88
C ILE A 36 -12.93 -13.45 9.12
N SER A 37 -14.26 -13.58 9.08
CA SER A 37 -15.18 -12.45 9.27
C SER A 37 -15.08 -11.86 10.67
N ILE A 38 -15.04 -12.69 11.72
CA ILE A 38 -14.86 -12.24 13.11
C ILE A 38 -13.50 -11.57 13.30
N THR A 39 -12.44 -12.17 12.75
CA THR A 39 -11.08 -11.64 12.85
C THR A 39 -10.97 -10.30 12.13
N TYR A 40 -11.51 -10.21 10.91
CA TYR A 40 -11.58 -8.98 10.13
C TYR A 40 -12.26 -7.86 10.90
N GLN A 41 -13.46 -8.10 11.45
CA GLN A 41 -14.18 -7.09 12.21
C GLN A 41 -13.38 -6.64 13.45
N ARG A 42 -12.82 -7.58 14.23
CA ARG A 42 -11.97 -7.22 15.37
C ARG A 42 -10.74 -6.39 14.96
N THR A 43 -10.13 -6.71 13.83
CA THR A 43 -8.99 -5.92 13.32
C THR A 43 -9.44 -4.52 12.94
N VAL A 44 -10.58 -4.37 12.26
CA VAL A 44 -11.14 -3.06 11.90
C VAL A 44 -11.49 -2.25 13.15
N ASP A 45 -12.12 -2.87 14.15
CA ASP A 45 -12.51 -2.21 15.40
C ASP A 45 -11.30 -1.70 16.19
N ILE A 46 -10.21 -2.48 16.23
CA ILE A 46 -9.00 -2.13 16.99
C ILE A 46 -8.10 -1.15 16.22
N PHE A 47 -7.88 -1.39 14.92
CA PHE A 47 -6.84 -0.71 14.14
C PHE A 47 -7.39 0.28 13.12
N GLY A 48 -8.69 0.28 12.81
CA GLY A 48 -9.28 1.09 11.75
C GLY A 48 -9.01 2.58 11.93
N SER A 49 -9.26 3.13 13.11
CA SER A 49 -8.99 4.55 13.39
C SER A 49 -7.49 4.88 13.32
N SER A 50 -6.63 4.02 13.88
CA SER A 50 -5.18 4.20 13.81
C SER A 50 -4.66 4.15 12.37
N TYR A 51 -5.22 3.28 11.54
CA TYR A 51 -4.88 3.18 10.11
C TYR A 51 -5.24 4.46 9.34
N MET A 52 -6.43 5.04 9.60
CA MET A 52 -6.83 6.31 8.99
C MET A 52 -5.89 7.46 9.39
N ILE A 53 -5.54 7.56 10.68
CA ILE A 53 -4.60 8.57 11.18
C ILE A 53 -3.21 8.37 10.55
N LEU A 54 -2.73 7.13 10.47
CA LEU A 54 -1.44 6.81 9.86
C LEU A 54 -1.38 7.27 8.39
N GLY A 55 -2.46 7.07 7.62
CA GLY A 55 -2.54 7.54 6.24
C GLY A 55 -2.38 9.07 6.14
N ILE A 56 -3.12 9.82 6.97
CA ILE A 56 -3.04 11.29 7.01
C ILE A 56 -1.63 11.75 7.43
N LEU A 57 -1.08 11.17 8.51
CA LEU A 57 0.25 11.52 8.99
C LEU A 57 1.34 11.22 7.96
N THR A 58 1.21 10.10 7.23
CA THR A 58 2.14 9.74 6.16
C THR A 58 2.09 10.75 5.02
N LEU A 59 0.89 11.15 4.60
CA LEU A 59 0.74 12.17 3.56
C LEU A 59 1.36 13.50 3.99
N LEU A 60 1.05 13.97 5.20
CA LEU A 60 1.62 15.21 5.75
C LEU A 60 3.14 15.14 5.87
N PHE A 61 3.66 14.01 6.35
CA PHE A 61 5.11 13.78 6.45
C PHE A 61 5.79 13.85 5.08
N LEU A 62 5.21 13.24 4.04
CA LEU A 62 5.79 13.26 2.70
C LEU A 62 5.72 14.65 2.05
N ILE A 63 4.62 15.39 2.28
CA ILE A 63 4.53 16.79 1.85
C ILE A 63 5.62 17.61 2.52
N PHE A 64 5.75 17.49 3.85
CA PHE A 64 6.81 18.15 4.60
C PHE A 64 8.21 17.77 4.08
N LEU A 65 8.46 16.48 3.86
CA LEU A 65 9.73 15.97 3.37
C LEU A 65 10.05 16.58 1.99
N SER A 66 9.08 16.61 1.08
CA SER A 66 9.23 17.17 -0.27
C SER A 66 9.51 18.68 -0.26
N ALA A 67 8.90 19.43 0.66
CA ALA A 67 9.09 20.87 0.81
C ALA A 67 10.37 21.22 1.62
N SER A 68 10.88 20.28 2.41
CA SER A 68 12.08 20.46 3.22
C SER A 68 13.36 20.44 2.38
N LYS A 69 14.50 20.72 3.02
CA LYS A 69 15.84 20.56 2.42
C LYS A 69 16.09 19.13 1.89
N TYR A 70 15.42 18.12 2.46
CA TYR A 70 15.60 16.72 2.06
C TYR A 70 14.89 16.39 0.74
N GLY A 71 13.86 17.14 0.35
CA GLY A 71 13.20 16.97 -0.96
C GLY A 71 14.10 17.33 -2.15
N LYS A 72 15.17 18.09 -1.91
CA LYS A 72 16.19 18.42 -2.93
C LYS A 72 17.27 17.36 -3.06
N TYR A 73 17.28 16.36 -2.17
CA TYR A 73 18.29 15.30 -2.18
C TYR A 73 18.13 14.41 -3.42
N LYS A 74 19.22 14.23 -4.17
CA LYS A 74 19.26 13.33 -5.33
C LYS A 74 19.66 11.92 -4.91
N LEU A 75 18.78 10.95 -5.16
CA LEU A 75 19.09 9.54 -5.00
C LEU A 75 20.19 9.16 -6.00
N GLY A 76 21.36 8.75 -5.49
CA GLY A 76 22.55 8.44 -6.31
C GLY A 76 23.64 9.52 -6.27
N GLY A 77 23.43 10.62 -5.56
CA GLY A 77 24.41 11.69 -5.35
C GLY A 77 24.25 12.89 -6.29
N ASP A 78 25.02 13.96 -6.07
CA ASP A 78 24.78 15.26 -6.74
C ASP A 78 24.94 15.21 -8.27
N ASN A 79 25.81 14.33 -8.75
CA ASN A 79 26.12 14.11 -10.15
C ASN A 79 25.23 13.05 -10.83
N SER A 80 24.29 12.43 -10.11
CA SER A 80 23.41 11.44 -10.72
C SER A 80 22.41 12.10 -11.66
N THR A 81 22.21 11.51 -12.84
CA THR A 81 21.16 11.88 -13.78
C THR A 81 20.03 10.86 -13.75
N PRO A 82 18.77 11.25 -14.00
CA PRO A 82 17.67 10.30 -14.13
C PRO A 82 17.97 9.27 -15.23
N GLU A 83 17.77 8.00 -14.94
CA GLU A 83 17.94 6.90 -15.92
C GLU A 83 16.83 6.90 -16.98
N PHE A 84 15.63 7.35 -16.60
CA PHE A 84 14.47 7.41 -17.47
C PHE A 84 14.01 8.87 -17.65
N SER A 85 13.46 9.18 -18.83
CA SER A 85 12.80 10.46 -19.07
C SER A 85 11.56 10.62 -18.18
N ASN A 86 11.16 11.85 -17.89
CA ASN A 86 9.98 12.13 -17.06
C ASN A 86 8.70 11.46 -17.61
N PHE A 87 8.56 11.37 -18.93
CA PHE A 87 7.44 10.68 -19.56
C PHE A 87 7.49 9.18 -19.29
N SER A 88 8.63 8.54 -19.59
CA SER A 88 8.80 7.10 -19.34
C SER A 88 8.63 6.74 -17.87
N TRP A 89 9.18 7.55 -16.96
CA TRP A 89 9.03 7.36 -15.52
C TRP A 89 7.57 7.47 -15.07
N SER A 90 6.84 8.48 -15.55
CA SER A 90 5.41 8.65 -15.23
C SER A 90 4.57 7.49 -15.77
N SER A 91 4.88 7.01 -16.98
CA SER A 91 4.23 5.82 -17.56
C SER A 91 4.48 4.56 -16.72
N MET A 92 5.73 4.34 -16.26
CA MET A 92 6.04 3.22 -15.38
C MET A 92 5.27 3.28 -14.06
N LEU A 93 5.15 4.46 -13.44
CA LEU A 93 4.34 4.62 -12.24
C LEU A 93 2.88 4.24 -12.47
N PHE A 94 2.27 4.74 -13.55
CA PHE A 94 0.88 4.41 -13.90
C PHE A 94 0.69 2.91 -14.16
N CYS A 95 1.58 2.30 -14.96
CA CYS A 95 1.54 0.86 -15.23
C CYS A 95 1.79 0.00 -13.98
N SER A 96 2.64 0.44 -13.06
CA SER A 96 2.92 -0.29 -11.82
C SER A 96 1.79 -0.19 -10.79
N GLY A 97 1.05 0.92 -10.78
CA GLY A 97 -0.05 1.17 -9.84
C GLY A 97 -1.38 0.54 -10.24
N ILE A 98 -1.56 0.19 -11.52
CA ILE A 98 -2.80 -0.42 -12.02
C ILE A 98 -2.72 -1.94 -11.92
N GLY A 99 -3.13 -2.45 -10.77
CA GLY A 99 -3.35 -3.88 -10.55
C GLY A 99 -4.78 -4.32 -10.88
N GLY A 100 -5.02 -5.63 -10.82
CA GLY A 100 -6.36 -6.21 -11.02
C GLY A 100 -7.42 -5.68 -10.03
N GLY A 101 -6.99 -5.20 -8.86
CA GLY A 101 -7.87 -4.53 -7.89
C GLY A 101 -8.53 -3.28 -8.46
N ILE A 102 -7.79 -2.41 -9.15
CA ILE A 102 -8.35 -1.19 -9.77
C ILE A 102 -9.37 -1.58 -10.84
N LEU A 103 -9.07 -2.56 -11.69
CA LEU A 103 -9.98 -3.00 -12.75
C LEU A 103 -11.33 -3.50 -12.22
N TYR A 104 -11.30 -4.21 -11.09
CA TYR A 104 -12.51 -4.69 -10.43
C TYR A 104 -13.26 -3.54 -9.74
N TRP A 105 -12.59 -2.82 -8.84
CA TRP A 105 -13.22 -1.82 -7.99
C TRP A 105 -13.66 -0.57 -8.78
N SER A 106 -12.96 -0.18 -9.85
CA SER A 106 -13.37 0.97 -10.68
C SER A 106 -14.78 0.81 -11.27
N GLY A 107 -15.19 -0.43 -11.55
CA GLY A 107 -16.50 -0.73 -12.11
C GLY A 107 -17.63 -0.79 -11.08
N VAL A 108 -17.32 -1.14 -9.82
CA VAL A 108 -18.35 -1.54 -8.83
C VAL A 108 -18.37 -0.69 -7.57
N GLU A 109 -17.27 -0.01 -7.22
CA GLU A 109 -17.11 0.68 -5.95
C GLU A 109 -18.12 1.83 -5.78
N TRP A 110 -18.34 2.63 -6.84
CA TRP A 110 -19.32 3.70 -6.82
C TRP A 110 -20.73 3.18 -6.50
N ALA A 111 -21.12 2.04 -7.08
CA ALA A 111 -22.43 1.43 -6.85
C ALA A 111 -22.57 0.91 -5.42
N TYR A 112 -21.46 0.48 -4.82
CA TYR A 112 -21.43 0.10 -3.40
C TYR A 112 -21.75 1.30 -2.51
N TYR A 113 -21.14 2.47 -2.75
CA TYR A 113 -21.41 3.68 -1.97
C TYR A 113 -22.80 4.25 -2.19
N VAL A 114 -23.35 4.17 -3.39
CA VAL A 114 -24.73 4.60 -3.65
C VAL A 114 -25.74 3.72 -2.90
N LYS A 115 -25.49 2.39 -2.86
CA LYS A 115 -26.39 1.42 -2.23
C LYS A 115 -26.27 1.39 -0.71
N ARG A 116 -25.08 1.65 -0.17
CA ARG A 116 -24.76 1.59 1.27
C ARG A 116 -23.89 2.78 1.65
N PRO A 117 -24.41 4.01 1.56
CA PRO A 117 -23.62 5.19 1.89
C PRO A 117 -23.36 5.24 3.41
N PRO A 118 -22.17 5.69 3.84
CA PRO A 118 -21.91 6.03 5.24
C PRO A 118 -22.65 7.33 5.65
N PHE A 119 -22.55 7.68 6.94
CA PHE A 119 -23.06 8.95 7.50
C PHE A 119 -24.58 9.12 7.46
N ASP A 120 -25.33 8.02 7.56
CA ASP A 120 -26.80 8.00 7.59
C ASP A 120 -27.47 8.68 6.38
N ILE A 121 -26.78 8.73 5.24
CA ILE A 121 -27.33 9.21 3.98
C ILE A 121 -28.33 8.17 3.44
N GLU A 122 -29.43 8.63 2.84
CA GLU A 122 -30.41 7.74 2.24
C GLU A 122 -29.83 7.04 0.99
N PRO A 123 -29.91 5.69 0.90
CA PRO A 123 -29.49 4.97 -0.30
C PRO A 123 -30.15 5.48 -1.58
N PHE A 124 -29.39 5.57 -2.68
CA PHE A 124 -29.85 6.07 -3.99
C PHE A 124 -30.34 7.53 -4.01
N SER A 125 -30.18 8.30 -2.93
CA SER A 125 -30.42 9.74 -2.94
C SER A 125 -29.34 10.49 -3.75
N GLU A 126 -29.64 11.73 -4.14
CA GLU A 126 -28.65 12.63 -4.77
C GLU A 126 -27.36 12.75 -3.93
N GLY A 127 -27.51 12.84 -2.60
CA GLY A 127 -26.39 12.89 -1.67
C GLY A 127 -25.50 11.64 -1.72
N ALA A 128 -26.09 10.45 -1.89
CA ALA A 128 -25.33 9.21 -2.02
C ALA A 128 -24.51 9.17 -3.32
N TYR A 129 -25.05 9.68 -4.44
CA TYR A 129 -24.32 9.80 -5.70
C TYR A 129 -23.18 10.81 -5.63
N HIS A 130 -23.39 11.96 -4.99
CA HIS A 130 -22.33 12.94 -4.75
C HIS A 130 -21.21 12.34 -3.90
N LEU A 131 -21.56 11.67 -2.81
CA LEU A 131 -20.57 11.03 -1.95
C LEU A 131 -19.80 9.93 -2.69
N ALA A 132 -20.47 9.08 -3.46
CA ALA A 132 -19.84 7.99 -4.20
C ALA A 132 -18.70 8.47 -5.11
N SER A 133 -18.86 9.64 -5.73
CA SER A 133 -17.81 10.25 -6.56
C SER A 133 -16.58 10.69 -5.74
N ALA A 134 -16.80 11.32 -4.58
CA ALA A 134 -15.73 11.81 -3.72
C ALA A 134 -15.02 10.68 -2.95
N TYR A 135 -15.76 9.66 -2.49
CA TYR A 135 -15.22 8.55 -1.71
C TYR A 135 -14.29 7.66 -2.52
N GLY A 136 -14.63 7.39 -3.79
CA GLY A 136 -13.72 6.70 -4.71
C GLY A 136 -12.42 7.47 -4.91
N MET A 137 -12.51 8.80 -5.13
CA MET A 137 -11.31 9.65 -5.22
C MET A 137 -10.48 9.66 -3.93
N PHE A 138 -11.12 9.60 -2.76
CA PHE A 138 -10.42 9.53 -1.48
C PHE A 138 -9.61 8.22 -1.35
N HIS A 139 -10.20 7.07 -1.70
CA HIS A 139 -9.51 5.77 -1.60
C HIS A 139 -8.36 5.60 -2.59
N TRP A 140 -8.50 6.12 -3.81
CA TRP A 140 -7.48 6.00 -4.87
C TRP A 140 -6.62 7.26 -5.04
N GLY A 141 -6.81 8.25 -4.16
CA GLY A 141 -6.14 9.54 -4.19
C GLY A 141 -4.85 9.58 -3.36
N PHE A 142 -4.48 10.78 -2.93
CA PHE A 142 -3.17 11.07 -2.34
C PHE A 142 -2.80 10.16 -1.16
N THR A 143 -3.74 9.84 -0.28
CA THR A 143 -3.47 9.00 0.90
C THR A 143 -3.03 7.59 0.52
N GLY A 144 -3.64 6.98 -0.50
CA GLY A 144 -3.25 5.66 -0.99
C GLY A 144 -1.84 5.66 -1.58
N TRP A 145 -1.53 6.65 -2.41
CA TRP A 145 -0.19 6.79 -3.01
C TRP A 145 0.89 7.16 -1.99
N ALA A 146 0.55 7.91 -0.94
CA ALA A 146 1.46 8.24 0.15
C ALA A 146 1.96 6.98 0.87
N LEU A 147 1.09 6.00 1.09
CA LEU A 147 1.45 4.73 1.72
C LEU A 147 2.39 3.87 0.87
N TYR A 148 2.42 4.05 -0.46
CA TYR A 148 3.41 3.43 -1.34
C TYR A 148 4.74 4.20 -1.38
N CYS A 149 4.68 5.53 -1.35
CA CYS A 149 5.86 6.38 -1.42
C CYS A 149 6.76 6.23 -0.18
N LEU A 150 6.19 6.12 1.02
CA LEU A 150 6.95 5.97 2.26
C LEU A 150 7.93 4.77 2.26
N PRO A 151 7.50 3.51 2.01
CA PRO A 151 8.42 2.39 1.94
C PRO A 151 9.36 2.47 0.74
N ALA A 152 8.94 3.08 -0.38
CA ALA A 152 9.83 3.31 -1.52
C ALA A 152 11.04 4.17 -1.13
N ILE A 153 10.83 5.25 -0.35
CA ILE A 153 11.93 6.08 0.18
C ILE A 153 12.79 5.27 1.17
N ALA A 154 12.16 4.50 2.07
CA ALA A 154 12.86 3.69 3.06
C ALA A 154 13.77 2.61 2.44
N ILE A 155 13.45 2.13 1.24
CA ILE A 155 14.28 1.19 0.47
C ILE A 155 15.29 1.92 -0.41
N ALA A 156 14.89 3.02 -1.05
CA ALA A 156 15.72 3.77 -1.98
C ALA A 156 16.95 4.39 -1.30
N ILE A 157 16.83 4.90 -0.07
CA ILE A 157 17.95 5.53 0.64
C ILE A 157 19.08 4.52 0.92
N PRO A 158 18.86 3.36 1.59
CA PRO A 158 19.88 2.32 1.74
C PRO A 158 20.50 1.85 0.44
N PHE A 159 19.69 1.74 -0.61
CA PHE A 159 20.16 1.26 -1.89
C PHE A 159 21.05 2.29 -2.62
N TYR A 160 20.59 3.54 -2.75
CA TYR A 160 21.25 4.56 -3.56
C TYR A 160 22.23 5.46 -2.79
N HIS A 161 21.98 5.75 -1.51
CA HIS A 161 22.88 6.58 -0.71
C HIS A 161 23.98 5.75 -0.06
N TYR A 162 23.60 4.66 0.61
CA TYR A 162 24.54 3.79 1.33
C TYR A 162 25.11 2.65 0.47
N ASN A 163 24.69 2.53 -0.80
CA ASN A 163 25.19 1.52 -1.76
C ASN A 163 25.17 0.08 -1.22
N LEU A 164 24.16 -0.26 -0.40
CA LEU A 164 24.10 -1.58 0.25
C LEU A 164 23.83 -2.74 -0.72
N GLY A 165 23.48 -2.46 -1.98
CA GLY A 165 23.16 -3.46 -3.00
C GLY A 165 21.96 -4.37 -2.64
N SER A 166 21.13 -3.93 -1.70
CA SER A 166 20.00 -4.69 -1.16
C SER A 166 18.73 -3.86 -1.21
N LEU A 167 17.67 -4.44 -1.78
CA LEU A 167 16.32 -3.86 -1.83
C LEU A 167 15.40 -4.40 -0.73
N ARG A 168 15.97 -5.05 0.30
CA ARG A 168 15.19 -5.56 1.43
C ARG A 168 14.74 -4.40 2.30
N LEU A 169 13.48 -4.41 2.74
CA LEU A 169 12.98 -3.42 3.69
C LEU A 169 13.81 -3.41 4.99
N SER A 170 14.29 -4.58 5.44
CA SER A 170 15.16 -4.69 6.62
C SER A 170 16.51 -3.99 6.46
N SER A 171 16.96 -3.71 5.23
CA SER A 171 18.15 -2.89 5.01
C SER A 171 17.95 -1.43 5.43
N GLY A 172 16.71 -0.93 5.46
CA GLY A 172 16.37 0.40 5.98
C GLY A 172 16.58 0.57 7.48
N LEU A 173 16.73 -0.53 8.22
CA LEU A 173 16.96 -0.52 9.67
C LEU A 173 18.45 -0.70 10.04
N ARG A 174 19.35 -0.81 9.05
CA ARG A 174 20.78 -0.96 9.32
C ARG A 174 21.35 0.39 9.74
N THR A 175 21.85 0.44 10.96
CA THR A 175 22.42 1.66 11.55
C THR A 175 23.93 1.80 11.35
N ASN A 176 24.60 0.82 10.73
CA ASN A 176 26.01 0.86 10.30
C ASN A 176 26.24 -0.07 9.11
#